data_AF-A0A7V9EG37-F1
#
_entry.id   AF-A0A7V9EG37-F1
#
_cell.length_a   1.000
_cell.length_b   1.000
_cell.length_c   1.000
_cell.angle_alpha   90.00
_cell.angle_beta   90.00
_cell.angle_gamma   90.00
#
_symmetry.space_group_name_H-M   'P 1'
#
loop_
_entity.id
_entity.type
_entity.pdbx_description
1 polymer ?
#
loop_
_entity_poly.entity_id
_entity_poly.type
_entity_poly.pdbx_seq_one_letter_code
_entity_poly.pdbx_strand_id
1 'polypeptide(L)'
;MPLVVRTWNVFHGNALPPRRRGFLREMIELICDDSPDVVCLQEVPVWGIARLEEWSSMQALAVVARSPRVPGRAGVRVTRWNQGFFRSAFVGQANAVLVARSLTAEDRGHLQISDSGRERRVVQAVGVGGSYVIANLHANRGREVAESELKRARAFAEAASRVDEIVVLAGDFNLRDFQLDGYSASAAGIDHILLQGASVSAPLVWPTERRERDGAVLSDHAPVEVTIW
;
A
#
# COMPACT_ATOMS: atom_id res chain seq x y z
N MET A 1 10.95 -9.13 -18.80
CA MET A 1 11.55 -9.52 -17.51
C MET A 1 10.42 -9.61 -16.51
N PRO A 2 10.46 -10.53 -15.54
CA PRO A 2 9.42 -10.61 -14.53
C PRO A 2 9.34 -9.32 -13.70
N LEU A 3 8.13 -8.92 -13.31
CA LEU A 3 7.88 -7.77 -12.42
C LEU A 3 7.58 -8.28 -11.01
N VAL A 4 8.38 -7.89 -10.02
CA VAL A 4 8.15 -8.18 -8.60
C VAL A 4 7.33 -7.06 -7.97
N VAL A 5 6.11 -7.38 -7.54
CA VAL A 5 5.19 -6.45 -6.90
C VAL A 5 4.97 -6.85 -5.45
N ARG A 6 5.03 -5.87 -4.55
CA ARG A 6 4.72 -6.04 -3.13
C ARG A 6 3.65 -5.09 -2.66
N THR A 7 2.92 -5.48 -1.63
CA THR A 7 2.05 -4.57 -0.88
C THR A 7 2.22 -4.71 0.62
N TRP A 8 2.13 -3.60 1.35
CA TRP A 8 2.18 -3.60 2.81
C TRP A 8 1.45 -2.40 3.44
N ASN A 9 0.48 -2.69 4.31
CA ASN A 9 -0.03 -1.70 5.25
C ASN A 9 1.00 -1.52 6.39
N VAL A 10 1.64 -0.35 6.44
CA VAL A 10 2.74 -0.08 7.39
C VAL A 10 2.24 0.36 8.77
N PHE A 11 0.93 0.39 8.99
CA PHE A 11 0.29 0.72 10.26
C PHE A 11 0.87 1.98 10.93
N HIS A 12 1.06 3.05 10.14
CA HIS A 12 1.66 4.30 10.57
C HIS A 12 3.09 4.17 11.16
N GLY A 13 3.81 3.08 10.85
CA GLY A 13 5.11 2.75 11.40
C GLY A 13 5.06 2.02 12.74
N ASN A 14 3.91 1.51 13.17
CA ASN A 14 3.76 0.86 14.46
C ASN A 14 4.08 -0.65 14.41
N ALA A 15 4.46 -1.23 15.54
CA ALA A 15 4.76 -2.66 15.66
C ALA A 15 3.72 -3.37 16.52
N LEU A 16 3.77 -4.71 16.55
CA LEU A 16 2.97 -5.57 17.42
C LEU A 16 3.91 -6.30 18.41
N PRO A 17 3.75 -6.10 19.73
CA PRO A 17 2.92 -5.07 20.37
C PRO A 17 3.44 -3.64 20.11
N PRO A 18 2.59 -2.61 20.22
CA PRO A 18 2.98 -1.22 20.01
C PRO A 18 4.16 -0.78 20.89
N ARG A 19 5.08 0.01 20.32
CA ARG A 19 6.26 0.54 21.01
C ARG A 19 6.29 2.07 20.98
N ARG A 20 7.13 2.68 21.84
CA ARG A 20 7.30 4.15 21.87
C ARG A 20 8.02 4.69 20.64
N ARG A 21 9.01 3.94 20.15
CA ARG A 21 9.67 4.13 18.85
C ARG A 21 8.75 3.53 17.78
N GLY A 22 8.61 4.20 16.64
CA GLY A 22 8.07 3.57 15.44
C GLY A 22 9.17 3.23 14.46
N PHE A 23 8.81 2.35 13.55
CA PHE A 23 9.69 1.54 12.72
C PHE A 23 9.45 1.79 11.23
N LEU A 24 8.87 2.95 10.88
CA LEU A 24 8.48 3.23 9.49
C LEU A 24 9.68 3.11 8.54
N ARG A 25 10.83 3.68 8.91
CA ARG A 25 12.03 3.60 8.09
C ARG A 25 12.46 2.14 7.89
N GLU A 26 12.49 1.38 8.97
CA GLU A 26 12.90 -0.02 9.00
C GLU A 26 11.94 -0.90 8.17
N MET A 27 10.65 -0.58 8.15
CA MET A 27 9.67 -1.22 7.27
C MET A 27 9.95 -0.91 5.80
N ILE A 28 10.19 0.37 5.47
CA ILE A 28 10.47 0.77 4.08
C ILE A 28 11.79 0.16 3.59
N GLU A 29 12.83 0.18 4.41
CA GLU A 29 14.11 -0.47 4.07
C GLU A 29 13.91 -1.98 3.91
N LEU A 30 13.19 -2.65 4.82
CA LEU A 30 12.95 -4.09 4.76
C LEU A 30 12.16 -4.52 3.51
N ILE A 31 11.10 -3.80 3.16
CA ILE A 31 10.25 -4.17 2.01
C ILE A 31 10.93 -3.89 0.66
N CYS A 32 12.02 -3.12 0.67
CA CYS A 32 12.79 -2.73 -0.53
C CYS A 32 14.18 -3.39 -0.62
N ASP A 33 14.60 -4.17 0.39
CA ASP A 33 16.00 -4.60 0.60
C ASP A 33 16.61 -5.35 -0.61
N ASP A 34 15.86 -6.24 -1.23
CA ASP A 34 16.24 -7.01 -2.44
C ASP A 34 15.75 -6.37 -3.75
N SER A 35 15.46 -5.06 -3.73
CA SER A 35 15.13 -4.24 -4.91
C SER A 35 13.94 -4.73 -5.74
N PRO A 36 12.71 -4.81 -5.16
CA PRO A 36 11.51 -5.11 -5.93
C PRO A 36 11.22 -4.01 -6.96
N ASP A 37 10.46 -4.33 -8.00
CA ASP A 37 10.10 -3.36 -9.03
C ASP A 37 9.04 -2.37 -8.56
N VAL A 38 8.06 -2.84 -7.78
CA VAL A 38 6.94 -2.03 -7.29
C VAL A 38 6.59 -2.39 -5.84
N VAL A 39 6.36 -1.38 -5.01
CA VAL A 39 5.82 -1.55 -3.64
C VAL A 39 4.62 -0.63 -3.41
N CYS A 40 3.47 -1.22 -3.09
CA CYS A 40 2.25 -0.52 -2.70
C CYS A 40 2.17 -0.41 -1.17
N LEU A 41 2.08 0.82 -0.66
CA LEU A 41 2.03 1.08 0.78
C LEU A 41 0.67 1.69 1.16
N GLN A 42 0.14 1.26 2.30
CA GLN A 42 -1.05 1.82 2.92
C GLN A 42 -0.74 2.31 4.35
N GLU A 43 -1.53 3.25 4.84
CA GLU A 43 -1.33 3.88 6.16
C GLU A 43 0.06 4.51 6.35
N VAL A 44 0.62 5.06 5.27
CA VAL A 44 1.84 5.86 5.36
C VAL A 44 1.49 7.15 6.10
N PRO A 45 2.16 7.50 7.21
CA PRO A 45 1.90 8.76 7.86
C PRO A 45 2.38 9.91 6.96
N VAL A 46 1.61 11.01 6.89
CA VAL A 46 1.85 12.09 5.90
C VAL A 46 3.26 12.68 5.99
N TRP A 47 3.85 12.77 7.18
CA TRP A 47 5.23 13.25 7.35
C TRP A 47 6.28 12.31 6.72
N GLY A 48 5.96 11.02 6.59
CA GLY A 48 6.85 9.98 6.04
C GLY A 48 6.96 10.05 4.52
N ILE A 49 5.98 10.65 3.83
CA ILE A 49 5.95 10.77 2.36
C ILE A 49 7.26 11.38 1.84
N ALA A 50 7.71 12.48 2.48
CA ALA A 50 8.92 13.20 2.08
C ALA A 50 10.23 12.42 2.31
N ARG A 51 10.16 11.21 2.89
CA ARG A 51 11.30 10.34 3.20
C ARG A 51 11.27 9.02 2.43
N LEU A 52 10.18 8.71 1.73
CA LEU A 52 10.02 7.42 1.06
C LEU A 52 11.12 7.16 0.04
N GLU A 53 11.46 8.14 -0.81
CA GLU A 53 12.53 7.97 -1.79
C GLU A 53 13.91 7.78 -1.15
N GLU A 54 14.17 8.49 -0.04
CA GLU A 54 15.43 8.38 0.71
C GLU A 54 15.58 6.97 1.31
N TRP A 55 14.52 6.41 1.90
CA TRP A 55 14.58 5.12 2.59
C TRP A 55 14.46 3.91 1.66
N SER A 56 13.74 4.05 0.55
CA SER A 56 13.54 2.95 -0.40
C SER A 56 14.56 2.94 -1.55
N SER A 57 15.24 4.07 -1.79
CA SER A 57 15.98 4.32 -3.05
C SER A 57 15.12 4.26 -4.32
N MET A 58 13.79 4.14 -4.21
CA MET A 58 12.82 4.09 -5.31
C MET A 58 12.25 5.49 -5.59
N GLN A 59 11.56 5.66 -6.72
CA GLN A 59 10.71 6.84 -6.94
C GLN A 59 9.37 6.64 -6.21
N ALA A 60 8.81 7.70 -5.60
CA ALA A 60 7.61 7.57 -4.76
C ALA A 60 6.47 8.48 -5.24
N LEU A 61 5.32 7.87 -5.53
CA LEU A 61 4.08 8.58 -5.86
C LEU A 61 3.08 8.35 -4.74
N ALA A 62 2.67 9.41 -4.02
CA ALA A 62 1.80 9.28 -2.86
C ALA A 62 0.53 10.11 -2.95
N VAL A 63 -0.58 9.57 -2.43
CA VAL A 63 -1.87 10.25 -2.33
C VAL A 63 -2.31 10.29 -0.87
N VAL A 64 -2.58 11.50 -0.38
CA VAL A 64 -3.10 11.71 0.98
C VAL A 64 -4.58 11.30 1.04
N ALA A 65 -4.86 10.21 1.75
CA ALA A 65 -6.21 9.73 2.00
C ALA A 65 -6.90 10.57 3.10
N ARG A 66 -6.13 11.00 4.10
CA ARG A 66 -6.62 11.82 5.22
C ARG A 66 -5.57 12.84 5.63
N SER A 67 -5.94 14.12 5.62
CA SER A 67 -5.06 15.19 6.09
C SER A 67 -4.87 15.13 7.62
N PRO A 68 -3.68 15.50 8.14
CA PRO A 68 -3.47 15.65 9.57
C PRO A 68 -4.36 16.76 10.13
N ARG A 69 -4.85 16.60 11.36
CA ARG A 69 -5.64 17.64 12.05
C ARG A 69 -4.81 18.81 12.57
N VAL A 70 -3.48 18.68 12.64
CA VAL A 70 -2.58 19.74 13.12
C VAL A 70 -1.49 20.01 12.07
N PRO A 71 -1.52 21.16 11.38
CA PRO A 71 -0.51 21.49 10.36
C PRO A 71 0.83 21.96 10.98
N GLY A 72 1.93 21.71 10.26
CA GLY A 72 3.23 22.36 10.50
C GLY A 72 4.26 21.59 11.35
N ARG A 73 5.38 22.27 11.67
CA ARG A 73 6.56 21.71 12.38
C ARG A 73 6.24 21.15 13.78
N ALA A 74 5.17 21.62 14.41
CA ALA A 74 4.72 21.14 15.72
C ALA A 74 4.14 19.71 15.64
N GLY A 75 3.35 19.39 14.60
CA GLY A 75 2.83 18.05 14.36
C GLY A 75 3.95 17.03 14.18
N VAL A 76 4.97 17.36 13.38
CA VAL A 76 6.16 16.51 13.13
C VAL A 76 7.01 16.28 14.39
N ARG A 77 7.12 17.27 15.28
CA ARG A 77 7.87 17.15 16.54
C ARG A 77 7.13 16.29 17.58
N VAL A 78 5.81 16.48 17.68
CA VAL A 78 4.95 15.72 18.61
C VAL A 78 4.85 14.25 18.18
N THR A 79 4.73 13.98 16.88
CA THR A 79 4.68 12.60 16.38
C THR A 79 6.02 11.87 16.56
N ARG A 80 7.17 12.54 16.40
CA ARG A 80 8.49 11.94 16.65
C ARG A 80 8.73 11.51 18.09
N TRP A 81 8.08 12.16 19.06
CA TRP A 81 8.30 11.92 20.50
C TRP A 81 7.39 10.85 21.12
N ASN A 82 6.30 10.43 20.46
CA ASN A 82 5.36 9.44 21.01
C ASN A 82 4.63 8.66 19.90
N GLN A 83 5.37 7.88 19.12
CA GLN A 83 4.82 7.14 17.97
C GLN A 83 3.81 6.06 18.36
N GLY A 84 3.87 5.56 19.61
CA GLY A 84 2.96 4.54 20.12
C GLY A 84 1.59 5.01 20.63
N PHE A 85 1.32 6.32 20.72
CA PHE A 85 0.11 6.82 21.40
C PHE A 85 -0.79 7.76 20.56
N PHE A 86 -0.25 8.40 19.51
CA PHE A 86 -1.03 9.37 18.74
C PHE A 86 -1.78 8.71 17.58
N ARG A 87 -3.10 8.52 17.79
CA ARG A 87 -4.11 8.07 16.82
C ARG A 87 -3.90 8.69 15.43
N SER A 88 -4.19 7.90 14.38
CA SER A 88 -4.21 8.25 12.95
C SER A 88 -4.81 9.62 12.60
N ALA A 89 -5.72 10.14 13.44
CA ALA A 89 -6.31 11.47 13.29
C ALA A 89 -5.32 12.66 13.38
N PHE A 90 -4.19 12.51 14.08
CA PHE A 90 -3.21 13.61 14.23
C PHE A 90 -2.17 13.65 13.11
N VAL A 91 -1.87 12.49 12.53
CA VAL A 91 -0.76 12.32 11.58
C VAL A 91 -1.25 12.40 10.13
N GLY A 92 -2.53 12.11 9.91
CA GLY A 92 -3.04 11.84 8.57
C GLY A 92 -2.50 10.50 8.04
N GLN A 93 -3.08 10.04 6.95
CA GLN A 93 -2.69 8.78 6.31
C GLN A 93 -2.67 8.95 4.79
N ALA A 94 -1.76 8.24 4.14
CA ALA A 94 -1.59 8.23 2.70
C ALA A 94 -1.38 6.81 2.17
N ASN A 95 -1.70 6.63 0.90
CA ASN A 95 -1.22 5.53 0.09
C ASN A 95 0.03 6.00 -0.66
N ALA A 96 0.95 5.08 -0.95
CA ALA A 96 2.08 5.36 -1.83
C ALA A 96 2.38 4.17 -2.74
N VAL A 97 2.84 4.46 -3.94
CA VAL A 97 3.42 3.47 -4.86
C VAL A 97 4.89 3.83 -5.03
N LEU A 98 5.77 2.92 -4.63
CA LEU A 98 7.20 3.00 -4.88
C LEU A 98 7.50 2.23 -6.16
N VAL A 99 8.28 2.81 -7.06
CA VAL A 99 8.67 2.18 -8.33
C VAL A 99 10.19 2.21 -8.49
N ALA A 100 10.79 1.11 -8.92
CA ALA A 100 12.22 1.04 -9.18
C ALA A 100 12.64 2.14 -10.16
N ARG A 101 13.80 2.78 -9.93
CA ARG A 101 14.26 3.92 -10.75
C ARG A 101 14.63 3.54 -12.19
N SER A 102 14.80 2.25 -12.46
CA SER A 102 14.98 1.69 -13.80
C SER A 102 13.69 1.66 -14.63
N LEU A 103 12.53 1.85 -13.99
CA LEU A 103 11.22 1.85 -14.65
C LEU A 103 10.65 3.26 -14.70
N THR A 104 9.86 3.55 -15.73
CA THR A 104 9.05 4.76 -15.77
C THR A 104 7.88 4.64 -14.81
N ALA A 105 7.52 5.73 -14.13
CA ALA A 105 6.31 5.82 -13.32
C ALA A 105 5.50 7.06 -13.73
N GLU A 106 4.21 6.87 -14.01
CA GLU A 106 3.29 7.92 -14.45
C GLU A 106 2.07 7.95 -13.53
N ASP A 107 1.81 9.10 -12.88
CA ASP A 107 0.59 9.27 -12.09
C ASP A 107 -0.65 9.21 -12.99
N ARG A 108 -1.54 8.25 -12.76
CA ARG A 108 -2.83 8.09 -13.47
C ARG A 108 -3.99 8.70 -12.68
N GLY A 109 -3.70 9.34 -11.55
CA GLY A 109 -4.69 9.94 -10.68
C GLY A 109 -5.19 8.99 -9.59
N HIS A 110 -6.24 9.44 -8.89
CA HIS A 110 -6.82 8.72 -7.77
C HIS A 110 -8.32 8.97 -7.66
N LEU A 111 -9.02 8.04 -7.01
CA LEU A 111 -10.46 8.13 -6.75
C LEU A 111 -10.74 7.83 -5.27
N GLN A 112 -11.66 8.57 -4.66
CA GLN A 112 -12.22 8.16 -3.38
C GLN A 112 -13.16 6.98 -3.59
N ILE A 113 -12.83 5.85 -2.97
CA ILE A 113 -13.63 4.62 -3.05
C ILE A 113 -14.62 4.49 -1.91
N SER A 114 -14.45 5.20 -0.79
CA SER A 114 -15.38 5.12 0.34
C SER A 114 -16.65 5.95 0.15
N ASP A 115 -17.77 5.43 0.64
CA ASP A 115 -19.05 6.16 0.70
C ASP A 115 -18.99 7.37 1.65
N SER A 116 -19.92 8.31 1.48
CA SER A 116 -20.07 9.45 2.38
C SER A 116 -20.35 9.00 3.82
N GLY A 117 -19.77 9.68 4.80
CA GLY A 117 -19.90 9.35 6.23
C GLY A 117 -18.99 8.22 6.73
N ARG A 118 -18.28 7.51 5.84
CA ARG A 118 -17.24 6.54 6.20
C ARG A 118 -15.87 7.20 6.30
N GLU A 119 -14.90 6.46 6.83
CA GLU A 119 -13.50 6.88 6.73
C GLU A 119 -13.10 6.99 5.26
N ARG A 120 -12.49 8.12 4.90
CA ARG A 120 -12.06 8.39 3.53
C ARG A 120 -11.00 7.38 3.11
N ARG A 121 -11.32 6.58 2.10
CA ARG A 121 -10.43 5.63 1.44
C ARG A 121 -10.28 5.97 -0.03
N VAL A 122 -9.08 5.76 -0.56
CA VAL A 122 -8.75 6.07 -1.96
C VAL A 122 -8.11 4.86 -2.64
N VAL A 123 -8.31 4.78 -3.95
CA VAL A 123 -7.43 4.04 -4.86
C VAL A 123 -6.56 5.06 -5.61
N GLN A 124 -5.28 4.75 -5.80
CA GLN A 124 -4.33 5.51 -6.61
C GLN A 124 -3.82 4.62 -7.74
N ALA A 125 -3.85 5.10 -8.98
CA ALA A 125 -3.33 4.36 -10.13
C ALA A 125 -1.99 4.97 -10.60
N VAL A 126 -1.03 4.11 -10.90
CA VAL A 126 0.29 4.49 -11.43
C VAL A 126 0.63 3.61 -12.61
N GLY A 127 0.90 4.20 -13.77
CA GLY A 127 1.43 3.51 -14.93
C GLY A 127 2.90 3.17 -14.70
N VAL A 128 3.31 1.92 -14.93
CA VAL A 128 4.66 1.42 -14.66
C VAL A 128 5.25 0.76 -15.91
N GLY A 129 6.43 1.22 -16.32
CA GLY A 129 7.21 0.62 -17.41
C GLY A 129 6.53 0.63 -18.79
N GLY A 130 5.39 1.31 -18.95
CA GLY A 130 4.58 1.33 -20.17
C GLY A 130 3.78 0.06 -20.44
N SER A 131 3.69 -0.87 -19.49
CA SER A 131 2.99 -2.16 -19.66
C SER A 131 2.05 -2.52 -18.51
N TYR A 132 2.08 -1.77 -17.41
CA TYR A 132 1.27 -2.06 -16.23
C TYR A 132 0.59 -0.80 -15.74
N VAL A 133 -0.62 -0.96 -15.20
CA VAL A 133 -1.22 0.02 -14.28
C VAL A 133 -1.36 -0.61 -12.90
N ILE A 134 -0.68 -0.04 -11.93
CA ILE A 134 -0.71 -0.45 -10.53
C ILE A 134 -1.71 0.41 -9.79
N ALA A 135 -2.81 -0.18 -9.34
CA ALA A 135 -3.84 0.48 -8.55
C ALA A 135 -3.72 0.09 -7.07
N ASN A 136 -3.14 0.99 -6.28
CA ASN A 136 -2.97 0.83 -4.84
C ASN A 136 -4.21 1.31 -4.08
N LEU A 137 -4.85 0.45 -3.29
CA LEU A 137 -6.03 0.78 -2.49
C LEU A 137 -5.89 0.38 -1.01
N HIS A 138 -6.73 1.00 -0.19
CA HIS A 138 -6.98 0.57 1.18
C HIS A 138 -8.49 0.65 1.41
N ALA A 139 -9.20 -0.48 1.47
CA ALA A 139 -10.65 -0.50 1.66
C ALA A 139 -11.05 -0.41 3.14
N ASN A 140 -12.26 0.04 3.44
CA ASN A 140 -12.84 -0.01 4.77
C ASN A 140 -13.16 -1.44 5.20
N ARG A 141 -13.20 -1.67 6.52
CA ARG A 141 -13.63 -2.94 7.10
C ARG A 141 -15.12 -3.21 6.86
N GLY A 142 -15.47 -4.50 6.79
CA GLY A 142 -16.83 -5.00 6.61
C GLY A 142 -17.04 -5.48 5.18
N ARG A 143 -17.45 -6.75 5.02
CA ARG A 143 -17.44 -7.46 3.74
C ARG A 143 -18.16 -6.70 2.62
N GLU A 144 -19.41 -6.34 2.82
CA GLU A 144 -20.22 -5.65 1.79
C GLU A 144 -19.63 -4.29 1.40
N VAL A 145 -19.06 -3.57 2.38
CA VAL A 145 -18.43 -2.27 2.15
C VAL A 145 -17.17 -2.46 1.34
N ALA A 146 -16.28 -3.34 1.79
CA ALA A 146 -15.03 -3.62 1.10
C ALA A 146 -15.24 -4.19 -0.32
N GLU A 147 -16.22 -5.06 -0.55
CA GLU A 147 -16.57 -5.54 -1.89
C GLU A 147 -17.07 -4.40 -2.80
N SER A 148 -17.87 -3.48 -2.26
CA SER A 148 -18.35 -2.29 -2.99
C SER A 148 -17.22 -1.32 -3.33
N GLU A 149 -16.31 -1.08 -2.38
CA GLU A 149 -15.12 -0.24 -2.57
C GLU A 149 -14.13 -0.88 -3.55
N LEU A 150 -13.94 -2.20 -3.51
CA LEU A 150 -13.12 -2.95 -4.47
C LEU A 150 -13.69 -2.86 -5.88
N LYS A 151 -15.02 -2.95 -6.06
CA LYS A 151 -15.65 -2.75 -7.37
C LYS A 151 -15.37 -1.36 -7.94
N ARG A 152 -15.43 -0.32 -7.11
CA ARG A 152 -15.07 1.05 -7.52
C ARG A 152 -13.59 1.19 -7.85
N ALA A 153 -12.72 0.58 -7.05
CA ALA A 153 -11.28 0.58 -7.28
C ALA A 153 -10.92 -0.11 -8.62
N ARG A 154 -11.52 -1.27 -8.89
CA ARG A 154 -11.39 -2.01 -10.15
C ARG A 154 -11.82 -1.16 -11.34
N ALA A 155 -13.03 -0.61 -11.31
CA ALA A 155 -13.56 0.19 -12.41
C ALA A 155 -12.67 1.41 -12.70
N PHE A 156 -12.14 2.05 -11.65
CA PHE A 156 -11.18 3.15 -11.80
C PHE A 156 -9.86 2.70 -12.43
N ALA A 157 -9.29 1.57 -11.97
CA ALA A 157 -8.04 1.04 -12.49
C ALA A 157 -8.15 0.64 -13.97
N GLU A 158 -9.25 -0.01 -14.36
CA GLU A 158 -9.55 -0.38 -15.75
C GLU A 158 -9.71 0.88 -16.63
N ALA A 159 -10.41 1.91 -16.15
CA ALA A 159 -10.55 3.17 -16.88
C ALA A 159 -9.24 3.97 -16.98
N ALA A 160 -8.34 3.81 -16.02
CA ALA A 160 -7.02 4.45 -16.00
C ALA A 160 -5.98 3.71 -16.87
N SER A 161 -6.25 2.45 -17.24
CA SER A 161 -5.38 1.64 -18.07
C SER A 161 -5.38 2.11 -19.53
N ARG A 162 -4.22 2.03 -20.18
CA ARG A 162 -4.12 2.15 -21.64
C ARG A 162 -4.30 0.78 -22.29
N VAL A 163 -4.50 0.78 -23.60
CA VAL A 163 -4.56 -0.45 -24.41
C VAL A 163 -3.30 -1.27 -24.15
N ASP A 164 -3.49 -2.59 -23.97
CA ASP A 164 -2.46 -3.59 -23.68
C ASP A 164 -1.74 -3.46 -22.33
N GLU A 165 -2.09 -2.50 -21.46
CA GLU A 165 -1.57 -2.48 -20.09
C GLU A 165 -2.25 -3.54 -19.21
N ILE A 166 -1.44 -4.26 -18.44
CA ILE A 166 -1.92 -5.21 -17.43
C ILE A 166 -2.39 -4.44 -16.20
N VAL A 167 -3.65 -4.67 -15.79
CA VAL A 167 -4.23 -4.06 -14.59
C VAL A 167 -3.86 -4.88 -13.36
N VAL A 168 -3.22 -4.23 -12.39
CA VAL A 168 -2.83 -4.83 -11.11
C VAL A 168 -3.51 -4.06 -9.98
N LEU A 169 -4.39 -4.71 -9.22
CA LEU A 169 -4.96 -4.19 -7.98
C LEU A 169 -4.13 -4.68 -6.80
N ALA A 170 -3.61 -3.78 -5.98
CA ALA A 170 -2.76 -4.14 -4.85
C ALA A 170 -3.12 -3.33 -3.60
N GLY A 171 -3.05 -3.93 -2.41
CA GLY A 171 -3.33 -3.21 -1.18
C GLY A 171 -3.98 -4.02 -0.08
N ASP A 172 -4.46 -3.29 0.94
CA ASP A 172 -5.29 -3.81 2.01
C ASP A 172 -6.77 -3.75 1.58
N PHE A 173 -7.33 -4.88 1.21
CA PHE A 173 -8.71 -4.94 0.72
C PHE A 173 -9.70 -5.14 1.88
N ASN A 174 -9.23 -5.43 3.09
CA ASN A 174 -10.09 -5.81 4.22
C ASN A 174 -11.09 -6.94 3.90
N LEU A 175 -10.76 -7.83 2.95
CA LEU A 175 -11.57 -8.98 2.53
C LEU A 175 -10.80 -10.28 2.74
N ARG A 176 -11.48 -11.33 3.20
CA ARG A 176 -10.94 -12.70 3.26
C ARG A 176 -11.82 -13.60 2.41
N ASP A 177 -11.25 -14.68 1.88
CA ASP A 177 -11.99 -15.75 1.20
C ASP A 177 -12.95 -15.21 0.13
N PHE A 178 -12.42 -14.37 -0.76
CA PHE A 178 -13.15 -13.79 -1.89
C PHE A 178 -12.42 -14.08 -3.22
N GLN A 179 -13.18 -14.02 -4.30
CA GLN A 179 -12.69 -14.06 -5.67
C GLN A 179 -13.17 -12.82 -6.41
N LEU A 180 -12.33 -12.30 -7.30
CA LEU A 180 -12.68 -11.21 -8.19
C LEU A 180 -12.67 -11.75 -9.62
N ASP A 181 -13.85 -11.75 -10.26
CA ASP A 181 -14.01 -12.35 -11.57
C ASP A 181 -13.05 -11.76 -12.61
N GLY A 182 -12.29 -12.64 -13.27
CA GLY A 182 -11.28 -12.28 -14.27
C GLY A 182 -9.90 -11.92 -13.70
N TYR A 183 -9.72 -11.97 -12.38
CA TYR A 183 -8.45 -11.70 -11.71
C TYR A 183 -7.84 -12.97 -11.11
N SER A 184 -6.53 -12.91 -10.83
CA SER A 184 -5.78 -13.96 -10.14
C SER A 184 -6.31 -14.28 -8.73
N ALA A 185 -5.83 -15.39 -8.16
CA ALA A 185 -6.23 -15.83 -6.83
C ALA A 185 -5.81 -14.83 -5.74
N SER A 186 -6.64 -14.72 -4.68
CA SER A 186 -6.36 -13.93 -3.49
C SER A 186 -5.33 -14.61 -2.59
N ALA A 187 -4.54 -13.79 -1.88
CA ALA A 187 -3.64 -14.24 -0.83
C ALA A 187 -4.40 -14.68 0.43
N ALA A 188 -3.73 -15.42 1.32
CA ALA A 188 -4.24 -15.63 2.67
C ALA A 188 -4.22 -14.30 3.46
N GLY A 189 -5.32 -13.91 4.09
CA GLY A 189 -5.42 -12.67 4.83
C GLY A 189 -6.28 -11.62 4.12
N ILE A 190 -5.96 -10.34 4.33
CA ILE A 190 -6.74 -9.19 3.82
C ILE A 190 -5.95 -8.29 2.86
N ASP A 191 -4.65 -8.51 2.78
CA ASP A 191 -3.75 -7.82 1.87
C ASP A 191 -3.57 -8.68 0.61
N HIS A 192 -3.72 -8.08 -0.57
CA HIS A 192 -3.73 -8.83 -1.83
C HIS A 192 -3.02 -8.08 -2.96
N ILE A 193 -2.56 -8.86 -3.94
CA ILE A 193 -2.15 -8.39 -5.26
C ILE A 193 -2.88 -9.27 -6.27
N LEU A 194 -3.79 -8.66 -7.02
CA LEU A 194 -4.63 -9.31 -8.02
C LEU A 194 -4.35 -8.69 -9.38
N LEU A 195 -4.31 -9.48 -10.44
CA LEU A 195 -4.17 -8.95 -11.80
C LEU A 195 -5.00 -9.76 -12.80
N GLN A 196 -5.23 -9.14 -13.95
CA GLN A 196 -5.88 -9.72 -15.11
C GLN A 196 -4.92 -9.73 -16.31
N GLY A 197 -4.95 -10.79 -17.11
CA GLY A 197 -4.31 -10.80 -18.43
C GLY A 197 -2.82 -11.14 -18.46
N ALA A 198 -2.22 -11.59 -17.35
CA ALA A 198 -0.84 -12.08 -17.32
C ALA A 198 -0.65 -13.26 -16.37
N SER A 199 0.47 -13.96 -16.53
CA SER A 199 0.83 -15.05 -15.63
C SER A 199 1.39 -14.47 -14.33
N VAL A 200 1.02 -15.06 -13.20
CA VAL A 200 1.49 -14.61 -11.88
C VAL A 200 1.81 -15.78 -10.98
N SER A 201 2.79 -15.60 -10.09
CA SER A 201 3.09 -16.56 -9.03
C SER A 201 1.91 -16.70 -8.07
N ALA A 202 1.90 -17.78 -7.29
CA ALA A 202 1.08 -17.78 -6.07
C ALA A 202 1.52 -16.61 -5.17
N PRO A 203 0.58 -15.96 -4.46
CA PRO A 203 0.91 -14.88 -3.54
C PRO A 203 1.69 -15.40 -2.34
N LEU A 204 2.83 -14.77 -2.07
CA LEU A 204 3.67 -15.05 -0.91
C LEU A 204 3.36 -14.05 0.21
N VAL A 205 2.73 -14.52 1.28
CA VAL A 205 2.56 -13.75 2.52
C VAL A 205 3.82 -13.91 3.37
N TRP A 206 4.48 -12.82 3.70
CA TRP A 206 5.75 -12.89 4.42
C TRP A 206 5.56 -13.43 5.86
N PRO A 207 6.41 -14.37 6.29
CA PRO A 207 6.33 -14.95 7.62
C PRO A 207 6.78 -13.93 8.69
N THR A 208 6.33 -14.13 9.93
CA THR A 208 6.59 -13.21 11.06
C THR A 208 8.08 -13.01 11.31
N GLU A 209 8.88 -14.06 11.20
CA GLU A 209 10.32 -14.06 11.46
C GLU A 209 11.08 -13.10 10.52
N ARG A 210 10.60 -12.95 9.28
CA ARG A 210 11.20 -12.03 8.29
C ARG A 210 11.01 -10.55 8.69
N ARG A 211 9.96 -10.26 9.45
CA ARG A 211 9.52 -8.92 9.84
C ARG A 211 9.60 -8.68 11.34
N GLU A 212 10.36 -9.47 12.08
CA GLU A 212 10.64 -9.23 13.50
C GLU A 212 11.86 -8.31 13.67
N ARG A 213 11.74 -7.29 14.53
CA ARG A 213 12.83 -6.39 14.95
C ARG A 213 12.68 -6.09 16.43
N ASP A 214 13.78 -6.22 17.18
CA ASP A 214 13.82 -5.92 18.62
C ASP A 214 12.71 -6.60 19.45
N GLY A 215 12.35 -7.84 19.11
CA GLY A 215 11.27 -8.59 19.75
C GLY A 215 9.88 -7.98 19.53
N ALA A 216 9.69 -7.26 18.44
CA ALA A 216 8.39 -6.78 17.97
C ALA A 216 8.21 -7.12 16.49
N VAL A 217 6.98 -7.44 16.12
CA VAL A 217 6.64 -7.70 14.73
C VAL A 217 6.33 -6.37 14.06
N LEU A 218 7.02 -6.04 12.98
CA LEU A 218 6.75 -4.84 12.20
C LEU A 218 5.37 -4.96 11.55
N SER A 219 4.49 -4.02 11.88
CA SER A 219 3.08 -3.97 11.48
C SER A 219 2.25 -5.17 11.96
N ASP A 220 0.96 -4.96 12.19
CA ASP A 220 0.00 -6.05 12.36
C ASP A 220 -0.37 -6.71 11.02
N HIS A 221 0.01 -6.09 9.89
CA HIS A 221 -0.09 -6.67 8.55
C HIS A 221 1.24 -7.30 8.11
N ALA A 222 1.14 -8.39 7.35
CA ALA A 222 2.27 -9.00 6.68
C ALA A 222 2.35 -8.49 5.23
N PRO A 223 3.56 -8.20 4.71
CA PRO A 223 3.72 -7.98 3.28
C PRO A 223 3.19 -9.14 2.44
N VAL A 224 2.66 -8.80 1.27
CA VAL A 224 2.30 -9.77 0.23
C VAL A 224 3.12 -9.48 -1.02
N GLU A 225 3.64 -10.52 -1.64
CA GLU A 225 4.49 -10.46 -2.83
C GLU A 225 3.97 -11.38 -3.94
N VAL A 226 4.09 -10.91 -5.17
CA VAL A 226 3.92 -11.72 -6.38
C VAL A 226 4.99 -11.40 -7.42
N THR A 227 5.23 -12.35 -8.32
CA THR A 227 6.01 -12.16 -9.55
C THR A 227 5.08 -12.28 -10.76
N ILE A 228 5.14 -11.33 -11.68
CA ILE A 228 4.32 -11.29 -12.91
C ILE A 228 5.22 -11.57 -14.13
N TRP A 229 4.77 -12.41 -15.08
CA TRP A 229 5.46 -12.77 -16.32
C TRP A 229 4.65 -12.44 -17.57
#